data_AF-R7YSI5-F1
#
_entry.id   AF-R7YSI5-F1
#
_cell.length_a   1.000
_cell.length_b   1.000
_cell.length_c   1.000
_cell.angle_alpha   90.00
_cell.angle_beta   90.00
_cell.angle_gamma   90.00
#
_symmetry.space_group_name_H-M   'P 1'
#
loop_
_entity.id
_entity.type
_entity.pdbx_description
1 polymer ?
#
loop_
_entity_poly.entity_id
_entity_poly.type
_entity_poly.pdbx_seq_one_letter_code
_entity_poly.pdbx_strand_id
1 'polypeptide(L)'
;MTRAQQTISIGLLISSLYLACFLGLIPFPAKIQEEVIPVLPFWALVSFGAYLLFKLGYGVFTFNDVPEAHKELMAQIDQARMELKGMGVDVD
;
A
#
# COMPACT_ATOMS: atom_id res chain seq x y z
N MET A 1 -1.44 15.54 18.08
CA MET A 1 -0.34 14.66 17.64
C MET A 1 -0.24 14.73 16.14
N THR A 2 0.95 14.94 15.57
CA THR A 2 1.14 14.85 14.12
C THR A 2 1.07 13.40 13.66
N ARG A 3 0.71 13.14 12.40
CA ARG A 3 0.66 11.77 11.85
C ARG A 3 2.02 11.07 11.98
N ALA A 4 3.11 11.80 11.81
CA ALA A 4 4.47 11.31 12.03
C ALA A 4 4.71 10.85 13.48
N GLN A 5 4.29 11.66 14.46
CA GLN A 5 4.43 11.32 15.88
C GLN A 5 3.65 10.04 16.22
N GLN A 6 2.43 9.87 15.69
CA GLN A 6 1.64 8.66 15.90
C GLN A 6 2.34 7.42 15.35
N THR A 7 2.87 7.48 14.13
CA THR A 7 3.60 6.34 13.52
C THR A 7 4.83 5.98 14.34
N ILE A 8 5.60 6.97 14.79
CA ILE A 8 6.80 6.74 15.61
C ILE A 8 6.42 6.12 16.97
N SER A 9 5.38 6.65 17.63
CA SER A 9 4.89 6.08 18.90
C SER A 9 4.46 4.62 18.76
N ILE A 10 3.75 4.28 17.68
CA ILE A 10 3.31 2.90 17.41
C ILE A 10 4.52 2.00 17.14
N GLY A 11 5.46 2.44 16.30
CA GLY A 11 6.68 1.69 16.03
C GLY A 11 7.49 1.40 17.29
N LEU A 12 7.59 2.39 18.18
CA LEU A 12 8.29 2.27 19.45
C LEU A 12 7.57 1.34 20.44
N LEU A 13 6.23 1.36 20.46
CA LEU A 13 5.44 0.41 21.24
C LEU A 13 5.67 -1.04 20.77
N ILE A 14 5.64 -1.27 19.45
CA ILE A 14 5.83 -2.62 18.90
C ILE A 14 7.26 -3.11 19.14
N SER A 15 8.26 -2.25 18.97
CA SER A 15 9.67 -2.62 19.20
C SER A 15 9.96 -2.88 20.68
N SER A 16 9.41 -2.06 21.58
CA SER A 16 9.55 -2.31 23.03
C SER A 16 8.90 -3.62 23.46
N LEU A 17 7.72 -3.96 22.92
CA LEU A 17 7.06 -5.24 23.20
C LEU A 17 7.88 -6.42 22.69
N TYR A 18 8.43 -6.33 21.47
CA TYR A 18 9.30 -7.37 20.92
C TYR A 18 10.56 -7.58 21.78
N LEU A 19 11.22 -6.50 22.21
CA LEU A 19 12.40 -6.59 23.07
C LEU A 19 12.07 -7.19 24.43
N ALA A 20 10.92 -6.85 25.01
CA ALA A 20 10.46 -7.45 26.26
C ALA A 20 10.28 -8.98 26.14
N CYS A 21 9.71 -9.44 25.03
CA CYS A 21 9.61 -10.86 24.70
C CYS A 21 10.98 -11.49 24.46
N PHE A 22 11.88 -10.81 23.72
CA PHE A 22 13.21 -11.32 23.38
C PHE A 22 14.11 -11.48 24.61
N LEU A 23 14.05 -10.55 25.56
CA LEU A 23 14.79 -10.57 26.83
C LEU A 23 14.25 -11.59 27.84
N GLY A 24 13.13 -12.26 27.55
CA GLY A 24 12.53 -13.26 28.44
C GLY A 24 11.90 -12.67 29.69
N LEU A 25 11.52 -11.38 29.68
CA LEU A 25 10.81 -10.73 30.78
C LEU A 25 9.41 -11.33 30.99
N ILE A 26 8.88 -12.01 29.97
CA ILE A 26 7.61 -12.74 30.00
C ILE A 26 7.95 -14.24 30.02
N PRO A 27 7.40 -15.02 30.96
CA PRO A 27 7.66 -16.45 31.04
C PRO A 27 6.99 -17.20 29.88
N PHE A 28 7.78 -17.54 28.86
CA PHE A 28 7.36 -18.41 27.76
C PHE A 28 7.99 -19.81 27.87
N PRO A 29 7.36 -20.85 27.30
CA PRO A 29 8.00 -22.15 27.12
C PRO A 29 9.32 -22.03 26.33
N ALA A 30 10.36 -22.77 26.74
CA ALA A 30 11.71 -22.70 26.13
C ALA A 30 11.69 -22.86 24.60
N LYS A 31 10.86 -23.77 24.10
CA LYS A 31 10.60 -23.99 22.67
C LYS A 31 10.22 -22.71 21.92
N ILE A 32 9.32 -21.90 22.48
CA ILE A 32 8.83 -20.69 21.82
C ILE A 32 9.88 -19.56 21.94
N GLN A 33 10.53 -19.46 23.09
CA GLN A 33 11.53 -18.44 23.36
C GLN A 33 12.74 -18.55 22.43
N GLU A 34 13.22 -19.76 22.17
CA GLU A 34 14.42 -20.01 21.38
C GLU A 34 14.13 -20.14 19.88
N GLU A 35 13.02 -20.79 19.50
CA GLU A 35 12.76 -21.11 18.08
C GLU A 35 11.86 -20.08 17.39
N VAL A 36 10.93 -19.43 18.10
CA VAL A 36 9.87 -18.60 17.48
C VAL A 36 10.15 -17.11 17.61
N ILE A 37 10.53 -16.63 18.80
CA ILE A 37 10.73 -15.20 19.05
C ILE A 37 11.84 -14.59 18.18
N PRO A 38 13.01 -15.22 17.99
CA PRO A 38 14.08 -14.63 17.17
C PRO A 38 13.74 -14.52 15.68
N VAL A 39 12.91 -15.43 15.16
CA VAL A 39 12.58 -15.49 13.73
C VAL A 39 11.33 -14.68 13.36
N LEU A 40 10.53 -14.28 14.34
CA LEU A 40 9.28 -13.53 14.16
C LEU A 40 9.43 -12.26 13.29
N PRO A 41 10.45 -11.39 13.50
CA PRO A 41 10.61 -10.19 12.68
C PRO A 41 10.89 -10.52 11.20
N PHE A 42 11.70 -11.55 10.96
CA PHE A 42 12.01 -12.00 9.60
C PHE A 42 10.78 -12.62 8.93
N TRP A 43 10.02 -13.44 9.66
CA TRP A 43 8.78 -14.03 9.17
C TRP A 43 7.72 -12.95 8.84
N ALA A 44 7.61 -11.92 9.67
CA ALA A 44 6.73 -10.77 9.40
C ALA A 44 7.15 -10.01 8.13
N LEU A 45 8.46 -9.82 7.92
CA LEU A 45 8.98 -9.17 6.72
C LEU A 45 8.67 -9.97 5.45
N VAL A 46 8.91 -11.29 5.46
CA VAL A 46 8.67 -12.16 4.31
C VAL A 46 7.18 -12.23 3.96
N SER A 47 6.32 -12.42 4.96
CA SER A 47 4.87 -12.47 4.76
C SER A 47 4.30 -11.13 4.25
N PHE A 48 4.79 -10.01 4.78
CA PHE A 48 4.42 -8.68 4.28
C PHE A 48 4.89 -8.47 2.83
N GLY A 49 6.12 -8.88 2.50
CA GLY A 49 6.63 -8.83 1.13
C GLY A 49 5.79 -9.65 0.15
N ALA A 50 5.43 -10.88 0.52
CA ALA A 50 4.57 -11.74 -0.28
C ALA A 50 3.17 -11.13 -0.47
N TYR A 51 2.59 -10.55 0.58
CA TYR A 51 1.31 -9.85 0.50
C TYR A 51 1.37 -8.64 -0.46
N LEU A 52 2.42 -7.83 -0.39
CA LEU A 52 2.61 -6.70 -1.30
C LEU A 52 2.76 -7.14 -2.74
N LEU A 53 3.54 -8.19 -3.00
CA LEU A 53 3.70 -8.75 -4.35
C LEU A 53 2.38 -9.30 -4.88
N PHE A 54 1.61 -10.01 -4.06
CA PHE A 54 0.29 -10.50 -4.44
C PHE A 54 -0.68 -9.36 -4.76
N LYS A 55 -0.73 -8.33 -3.89
CA LYS A 55 -1.59 -7.17 -4.11
C LYS A 55 -1.22 -6.42 -5.39
N LEU A 56 0.07 -6.25 -5.66
CA LEU A 56 0.56 -5.63 -6.89
C LEU A 56 0.19 -6.49 -8.11
N GLY A 57 0.47 -7.80 -8.06
CA GLY A 57 0.14 -8.73 -9.12
C GLY A 57 -1.36 -8.76 -9.42
N TYR A 58 -2.20 -8.76 -8.38
CA TYR A 58 -3.65 -8.67 -8.51
C TYR A 58 -4.09 -7.33 -9.11
N GLY A 59 -3.47 -6.22 -8.70
CA GLY A 59 -3.75 -4.90 -9.27
C GLY A 59 -3.40 -4.82 -10.76
N VAL A 60 -2.27 -5.40 -11.17
CA VAL A 60 -1.87 -5.49 -12.58
C VAL A 60 -2.79 -6.43 -13.36
N PHE A 61 -3.14 -7.58 -12.78
CA PHE A 61 -4.05 -8.54 -13.41
C PHE A 61 -5.46 -7.97 -13.60
N THR A 62 -5.91 -7.14 -12.66
CA THR A 62 -7.25 -6.51 -12.68
C THR A 62 -7.21 -5.09 -13.26
N PHE A 63 -6.13 -4.71 -13.93
CA PHE A 63 -6.07 -3.44 -14.66
C PHE A 63 -7.03 -3.56 -15.85
N ASN A 64 -8.30 -3.21 -15.61
CA ASN A 64 -9.31 -3.13 -16.65
C ASN A 64 -8.84 -2.07 -17.64
N ASP A 65 -8.71 -2.45 -18.91
CA ASP A 65 -8.84 -1.47 -19.97
C ASP A 65 -10.17 -0.75 -19.75
N VAL A 66 -10.15 0.58 -19.71
CA VAL A 66 -11.36 1.39 -19.45
C VAL A 66 -11.81 2.01 -20.78
N PRO A 67 -12.34 1.22 -21.74
CA PRO A 67 -12.70 1.70 -23.06
C PRO A 67 -13.86 2.72 -22.99
N GLU A 68 -14.72 2.61 -21.99
CA GLU A 68 -15.83 3.55 -21.79
C GLU A 68 -15.34 4.93 -21.33
N ALA A 69 -14.39 5.00 -20.40
CA ALA A 69 -13.78 6.29 -20.02
C ALA A 69 -13.00 6.91 -21.18
N HIS A 70 -12.35 6.09 -22.01
CA HIS A 70 -11.71 6.58 -23.23
C HIS A 70 -12.74 7.17 -24.22
N LYS A 71 -13.88 6.49 -24.45
CA LYS A 71 -14.96 7.00 -25.32
C LYS A 71 -15.57 8.29 -24.77
N GLU A 72 -15.83 8.35 -23.47
CA GLU A 72 -16.39 9.53 -22.81
C GLU A 72 -15.44 10.73 -22.92
N LEU A 73 -14.14 10.53 -22.65
CA LEU A 73 -13.12 11.56 -22.82
C LEU A 73 -13.02 12.05 -24.27
N MET A 74 -13.05 11.14 -25.24
CA MET A 74 -13.03 11.53 -26.66
C MET A 74 -14.26 12.35 -27.05
N ALA A 75 -15.45 11.97 -26.58
CA ALA A 75 -16.66 12.75 -26.83
C ALA A 75 -16.59 14.16 -26.22
N GLN A 76 -16.03 14.31 -25.01
CA GLN A 76 -15.80 15.61 -24.39
C GLN A 76 -14.79 16.46 -25.17
N ILE A 77 -13.73 15.84 -25.70
CA ILE A 77 -12.74 16.52 -26.56
C ILE A 77 -13.41 17.04 -27.84
N ASP A 78 -14.24 16.23 -28.48
CA ASP A 78 -14.95 16.64 -29.70
C ASP A 78 -15.93 17.77 -29.43
N GLN A 79 -16.64 17.74 -28.29
CA GLN A 79 -17.51 18.84 -27.88
C GLN A 79 -16.73 20.13 -27.64
N ALA A 80 -15.63 20.07 -26.88
CA ALA A 80 -14.79 21.22 -26.62
C ALA A 80 -14.19 21.81 -27.91
N ARG A 81 -13.80 20.96 -28.87
CA ARG A 81 -13.32 21.39 -30.19
C ARG A 81 -14.41 22.14 -30.96
N MET A 82 -15.66 21.66 -30.95
CA MET A 82 -16.77 22.36 -31.59
C MET A 82 -17.06 23.72 -30.95
N GLU A 83 -17.06 23.81 -29.62
CA GLU A 83 -17.27 25.06 -28.89
C GLU A 83 -16.16 26.08 -29.21
N LEU A 84 -14.89 25.66 -29.22
CA LEU A 84 -13.75 26.51 -29.57
C LEU A 84 -13.81 27.01 -31.02
N LYS A 85 -14.20 26.17 -31.98
CA LYS A 85 -14.46 26.59 -33.37
C LYS A 85 -15.60 27.59 -33.46
N GLY A 86 -16.65 27.41 -32.67
CA GLY A 86 -17.76 28.37 -32.54
C GLY A 86 -17.33 29.72 -31.96
N MET A 87 -16.30 29.74 -31.12
CA MET A 87 -15.67 30.95 -30.58
C MET A 87 -14.62 31.57 -31.53
N GLY A 88 -14.42 31.00 -32.73
CA GLY A 88 -13.48 31.50 -33.73
C GLY A 88 -12.01 31.15 -33.45
N VAL A 89 -11.75 30.20 -32.54
CA VAL A 89 -10.41 29.68 -32.26
C VAL A 89 -10.14 28.49 -33.17
N ASP A 90 -9.02 28.52 -33.89
CA ASP A 90 -8.62 27.41 -34.75
C ASP A 90 -8.06 26.25 -33.90
N VAL A 91 -8.59 25.05 -34.14
CA VAL A 91 -8.30 23.82 -33.39
C VAL A 91 -8.24 22.68 -34.40
N ASP A 92 -7.05 22.47 -34.95
CA ASP A 92 -6.60 21.25 -35.63
C ASP A 92 -5.91 20.30 -34.62
#